data_AF-A0AAD5UH58-F1
#
_entry.id   AF-A0AAD5UH58-F1
#
_cell.length_a   1.000
_cell.length_b   1.000
_cell.length_c   1.000
_cell.angle_alpha   90.00
_cell.angle_beta   90.00
_cell.angle_gamma   90.00
#
_symmetry.space_group_name_H-M   'P 1'
#
loop_
_entity.id
_entity.type
_entity.pdbx_description
1 polymer ?
#
loop_
_entity_poly.entity_id
_entity_poly.type
_entity_poly.pdbx_seq_one_letter_code
_entity_poly.pdbx_strand_id
1 'polypeptide(L)'
;MDFLKNIDPYFVLRQTSWGLATYIAGSLVFDGIHYFLHVFQNSKSKILRAIAYPHSVHHYFYNRKLKFNNSYRLLNVFCELPLELVCQSLGFYGMYYYFQNEIRIETIWILFAISAIRTGVVMLSGGEDTNHVPVDQLGVDQVPLFVTLNYHALHHVYPEAYYGSMVKLFDWVIGASYSLKGKRVLVTGASGAFGGPMIKILEKEATQVIGVHYGSDWTYEDYSKLGELFNDVDILVLAHGSKVKDAMKANCDSFVTMIELFKKIKQGQKPLVPPEVWAVGSEIGT
;
A
#
# COMPACT_ATOMS: atom_id res chain seq x y z
N MET A 1 26.21 13.14 -38.77
CA MET A 1 25.92 14.17 -37.74
C MET A 1 24.81 15.15 -38.14
N ASP A 2 24.13 14.99 -39.29
CA ASP A 2 23.05 15.91 -39.71
C ASP A 2 21.63 15.44 -39.35
N PHE A 3 21.44 14.23 -38.83
CA PHE A 3 20.14 13.73 -38.39
C PHE A 3 19.57 14.49 -37.19
N LEU A 4 20.43 14.97 -36.28
CA LEU A 4 20.02 15.69 -35.07
C LEU A 4 19.65 17.16 -35.33
N LYS A 5 20.02 17.73 -36.48
CA LYS A 5 19.80 19.16 -36.78
C LYS A 5 18.35 19.49 -37.19
N ASN A 6 17.55 18.47 -37.53
CA ASN A 6 16.18 18.63 -38.04
C ASN A 6 15.11 18.03 -37.12
N ILE A 7 15.47 17.68 -35.88
CA ILE A 7 14.50 17.12 -34.93
C ILE A 7 13.72 18.28 -34.30
N ASP A 8 12.43 18.38 -34.62
CA ASP A 8 11.53 19.34 -33.99
C ASP A 8 11.44 19.04 -32.47
N PRO A 9 11.88 19.96 -31.60
CA PRO A 9 11.84 19.76 -30.15
C PRO A 9 10.41 19.57 -29.63
N TYR A 10 9.40 20.18 -30.27
CA TYR A 10 8.01 20.00 -29.88
C TYR A 10 7.52 18.59 -30.19
N PHE A 11 7.90 18.04 -31.34
CA PHE A 11 7.61 16.65 -31.68
C PHE A 11 8.24 15.68 -30.67
N VAL A 12 9.51 15.88 -30.30
CA VAL A 12 10.19 15.04 -29.29
C VAL A 12 9.48 15.14 -27.95
N LEU A 13 9.25 16.35 -27.45
CA LEU A 13 8.57 16.57 -26.17
C LEU A 13 7.21 15.90 -26.15
N ARG A 14 6.43 16.04 -27.23
CA ARG A 14 5.12 15.41 -27.40
C ARG A 14 5.22 13.88 -27.34
N GLN A 15 6.15 13.27 -28.07
CA GLN A 15 6.33 11.82 -28.04
C GLN A 15 6.86 11.34 -26.68
N THR A 16 7.69 12.11 -26.00
CA THR A 16 8.14 11.81 -24.64
C THR A 16 6.97 11.85 -23.65
N SER A 17 6.10 12.86 -23.71
CA SER A 17 4.91 12.96 -22.88
C SER A 17 3.94 11.80 -23.14
N TRP A 18 3.70 11.46 -24.41
CA TRP A 18 2.90 10.28 -24.76
C TRP A 18 3.54 8.98 -24.32
N GLY A 19 4.87 8.86 -24.42
CA GLY A 19 5.62 7.71 -23.93
C GLY A 19 5.43 7.51 -22.42
N LEU A 20 5.53 8.58 -21.64
CA LEU A 20 5.29 8.54 -20.18
C LEU A 20 3.84 8.16 -19.86
N ALA A 21 2.87 8.80 -20.50
CA ALA A 21 1.45 8.49 -20.30
C ALA A 21 1.13 7.03 -20.67
N THR A 22 1.73 6.53 -21.76
CA THR A 22 1.59 5.14 -22.22
C THR A 22 2.21 4.16 -21.24
N TYR A 23 3.38 4.49 -20.68
CA TYR A 23 4.02 3.66 -19.67
C TYR A 23 3.15 3.55 -18.40
N ILE A 24 2.61 4.68 -17.92
CA ILE A 24 1.68 4.72 -16.79
C ILE A 24 0.41 3.91 -17.09
N ALA A 25 -0.16 4.04 -18.29
CA ALA A 25 -1.32 3.24 -18.70
C ALA A 25 -1.02 1.73 -18.69
N GLY A 26 0.17 1.32 -19.13
CA GLY A 26 0.65 -0.06 -19.02
C GLY A 26 0.69 -0.56 -17.57
N SER A 27 1.18 0.27 -16.64
CA SER A 27 1.15 -0.03 -15.21
C SER A 27 -0.26 -0.13 -14.66
N LEU A 28 -1.18 0.77 -15.03
CA LEU A 28 -2.58 0.71 -14.58
C LEU A 28 -3.33 -0.54 -15.09
N VAL A 29 -3.03 -0.99 -16.30
CA VAL A 29 -3.57 -2.26 -16.83
C VAL A 29 -3.07 -3.43 -15.98
N PHE A 30 -1.77 -3.44 -15.63
CA PHE A 30 -1.25 -4.43 -14.71
C PHE A 30 -1.92 -4.34 -13.34
N ASP A 31 -2.10 -3.16 -12.75
CA ASP A 31 -2.75 -2.98 -11.44
C ASP A 31 -4.19 -3.56 -11.43
N GLY A 32 -4.95 -3.30 -12.49
CA GLY A 32 -6.31 -3.84 -12.64
C GLY A 32 -6.31 -5.36 -12.77
N ILE A 33 -5.41 -5.92 -13.57
CA ILE A 33 -5.27 -7.37 -13.70
C ILE A 33 -4.82 -7.96 -12.35
N HIS A 34 -3.83 -7.37 -11.70
CA HIS A 34 -3.28 -7.75 -10.41
C HIS A 34 -4.37 -7.81 -9.32
N TYR A 35 -5.23 -6.81 -9.23
CA TYR A 35 -6.43 -6.83 -8.39
C TYR A 35 -7.29 -8.08 -8.64
N PHE A 36 -7.62 -8.36 -9.91
CA PHE A 36 -8.43 -9.53 -10.24
C PHE A 36 -7.71 -10.85 -9.94
N LEU A 37 -6.39 -10.93 -10.10
CA LEU A 37 -5.63 -12.12 -9.72
C LEU A 37 -5.79 -12.42 -8.23
N HIS A 38 -5.73 -11.41 -7.35
CA HIS A 38 -6.03 -11.60 -5.91
C HIS A 38 -7.45 -12.07 -5.64
N VAL A 39 -8.43 -11.49 -6.34
CA VAL A 39 -9.83 -11.93 -6.24
C VAL A 39 -9.96 -13.39 -6.68
N PHE A 40 -9.29 -13.76 -7.76
CA PHE A 40 -9.35 -15.08 -8.37
C PHE A 40 -8.64 -16.17 -7.55
N GLN A 41 -7.57 -15.85 -6.83
CA GLN A 41 -6.88 -16.77 -5.91
C GLN A 41 -7.84 -17.34 -4.86
N ASN A 42 -8.76 -16.52 -4.37
CA ASN A 42 -9.73 -16.89 -3.35
C ASN A 42 -11.04 -17.45 -3.94
N SER A 43 -11.13 -17.58 -5.26
CA SER A 43 -12.34 -18.07 -5.93
C SER A 43 -12.56 -19.56 -5.71
N LYS A 44 -13.83 -19.99 -5.70
CA LYS A 44 -14.22 -21.41 -5.71
C LYS A 44 -13.89 -22.10 -7.04
N SER A 45 -13.79 -21.34 -8.15
CA SER A 45 -13.50 -21.89 -9.48
C SER A 45 -12.02 -22.29 -9.63
N LYS A 46 -11.76 -23.52 -10.06
CA LYS A 46 -10.39 -24.00 -10.38
C LYS A 46 -9.76 -23.22 -11.52
N ILE A 47 -10.56 -22.79 -12.50
CA ILE A 47 -10.08 -22.05 -13.67
C ILE A 47 -9.58 -20.66 -13.25
N LEU A 48 -10.36 -19.95 -12.43
CA LEU A 48 -9.96 -18.63 -11.94
C LEU A 48 -8.68 -18.73 -11.08
N ARG A 49 -8.59 -19.73 -10.21
CA ARG A 49 -7.35 -19.96 -9.45
C ARG A 49 -6.16 -20.32 -10.34
N ALA A 50 -6.37 -21.04 -11.44
CA ALA A 50 -5.31 -21.34 -12.40
C ALA A 50 -4.83 -20.07 -13.13
N ILE A 51 -5.74 -19.16 -13.49
CA ILE A 51 -5.38 -17.85 -14.06
C ILE A 51 -4.56 -17.03 -13.07
N ALA A 52 -4.89 -17.09 -11.78
CA ALA A 52 -4.18 -16.36 -10.73
C ALA A 52 -2.90 -17.03 -10.23
N TYR A 53 -2.59 -18.23 -10.72
CA TYR A 53 -1.46 -19.02 -10.26
C TYR A 53 -0.10 -18.34 -10.50
N PRO A 54 0.20 -17.73 -11.67
CA PRO A 54 1.45 -17.00 -11.88
C PRO A 54 1.73 -15.96 -10.79
N HIS A 55 0.73 -15.13 -10.47
CA HIS A 55 0.82 -14.15 -9.38
C HIS A 55 0.90 -14.79 -7.99
N SER A 56 0.29 -15.95 -7.80
CA SER A 56 0.43 -16.70 -6.55
C SER A 56 1.87 -17.16 -6.32
N VAL A 57 2.55 -17.60 -7.40
CA VAL A 57 3.96 -18.01 -7.36
C VAL A 57 4.85 -16.86 -6.89
N HIS A 58 4.55 -15.62 -7.29
CA HIS A 58 5.25 -14.44 -6.79
C HIS A 58 5.22 -14.33 -5.26
N HIS A 59 4.05 -14.52 -4.64
CA HIS A 59 3.91 -14.55 -3.18
C HIS A 59 4.44 -15.84 -2.52
N TYR A 60 4.66 -16.91 -3.27
CA TYR A 60 5.38 -18.09 -2.77
C TYR A 60 6.89 -17.90 -2.82
N PHE A 61 7.36 -17.13 -3.82
CA PHE A 61 8.74 -16.71 -3.94
C PHE A 61 9.07 -15.67 -2.87
N TYR A 62 8.30 -14.59 -2.72
CA TYR A 62 8.47 -13.59 -1.67
C TYR A 62 7.46 -13.74 -0.55
N ASN A 63 7.93 -13.96 0.67
CA ASN A 63 7.06 -13.94 1.84
C ASN A 63 6.72 -12.51 2.31
N ARG A 64 5.91 -12.39 3.36
CA ARG A 64 5.51 -11.09 3.96
C ARG A 64 6.67 -10.20 4.41
N LYS A 65 7.87 -10.77 4.64
CA LYS A 65 9.10 -10.04 4.99
C LYS A 65 10.02 -9.82 3.79
N LEU A 66 9.51 -10.06 2.57
CA LEU A 66 10.22 -9.99 1.31
C LEU A 66 11.45 -10.91 1.25
N LYS A 67 11.50 -11.95 2.07
CA LYS A 67 12.55 -12.97 1.99
C LYS A 67 12.16 -13.97 0.90
N PHE A 68 13.11 -14.22 0.00
CA PHE A 68 12.86 -15.11 -1.13
C PHE A 68 12.94 -16.59 -0.73
N ASN A 69 12.16 -17.43 -1.40
CA ASN A 69 12.19 -18.88 -1.31
C ASN A 69 12.69 -19.47 -2.63
N ASN A 70 13.92 -19.97 -2.60
CA ASN A 70 14.61 -20.44 -3.80
C ASN A 70 13.88 -21.60 -4.52
N SER A 71 13.00 -22.35 -3.84
CA SER A 71 12.21 -23.42 -4.45
C SER A 71 11.23 -22.92 -5.53
N TYR A 72 10.81 -21.66 -5.46
CA TYR A 72 9.89 -21.04 -6.43
C TYR A 72 10.61 -20.15 -7.45
N ARG A 73 11.94 -20.05 -7.39
CA ARG A 73 12.72 -19.11 -8.22
C ARG A 73 12.41 -19.24 -9.71
N LEU A 74 12.54 -20.44 -10.26
CA LEU A 74 12.31 -20.66 -11.69
C LEU A 74 10.85 -20.40 -12.08
N LEU A 75 9.90 -20.79 -11.22
CA LEU A 75 8.49 -20.51 -11.48
C LEU A 75 8.21 -19.00 -11.47
N ASN A 76 8.79 -18.23 -10.54
CA ASN A 76 8.65 -16.78 -10.51
C ASN A 76 9.19 -16.15 -11.81
N VAL A 77 10.40 -16.57 -12.22
CA VAL A 77 11.07 -16.10 -13.44
C VAL A 77 10.26 -16.39 -14.70
N PHE A 78 9.65 -17.57 -14.81
CA PHE A 78 8.94 -17.99 -16.03
C PHE A 78 7.42 -17.80 -16.00
N CYS A 79 6.84 -17.38 -14.89
CA CYS A 79 5.40 -17.14 -14.78
C CYS A 79 5.08 -15.67 -14.49
N GLU A 80 5.60 -15.11 -13.40
CA GLU A 80 5.23 -13.75 -12.98
C GLU A 80 5.84 -12.68 -13.87
N LEU A 81 7.15 -12.74 -14.11
CA LEU A 81 7.83 -11.70 -14.89
C LEU A 81 7.31 -11.61 -16.35
N PRO A 82 7.01 -12.72 -17.05
CA PRO A 82 6.33 -12.66 -18.35
C PRO A 82 4.90 -12.12 -18.24
N LEU A 83 4.16 -12.43 -17.16
CA LEU A 83 2.82 -11.89 -16.94
C LEU A 83 2.86 -10.35 -16.84
N GLU A 84 3.77 -9.79 -16.04
CA GLU A 84 3.93 -8.33 -15.92
C GLU A 84 4.22 -7.70 -17.29
N LEU A 85 5.18 -8.27 -18.05
CA LEU A 85 5.54 -7.77 -19.38
C LEU A 85 4.36 -7.82 -20.36
N VAL A 86 3.57 -8.91 -20.35
CA VAL A 86 2.37 -9.04 -21.19
C VAL A 86 1.33 -7.98 -20.82
N CYS A 87 1.06 -7.79 -19.53
CA CYS A 87 0.09 -6.79 -19.07
C CYS A 87 0.51 -5.36 -19.46
N GLN A 88 1.78 -5.02 -19.26
CA GLN A 88 2.32 -3.74 -19.71
C GLN A 88 2.19 -3.56 -21.23
N SER A 89 2.54 -4.60 -22.00
CA SER A 89 2.44 -4.59 -23.47
C SER A 89 1.00 -4.40 -23.95
N LEU A 90 0.02 -4.99 -23.26
CA LEU A 90 -1.39 -4.78 -23.55
C LEU A 90 -1.82 -3.33 -23.32
N GLY A 91 -1.35 -2.69 -22.26
CA GLY A 91 -1.61 -1.27 -22.03
C GLY A 91 -0.93 -0.36 -23.06
N PHE A 92 0.30 -0.69 -23.47
CA PHE A 92 1.00 0.04 -24.54
C PHE A 92 0.24 -0.05 -25.86
N TYR A 93 -0.16 -1.26 -26.24
CA TYR A 93 -0.94 -1.51 -27.43
C TYR A 93 -2.31 -0.82 -27.37
N GLY A 94 -3.00 -0.87 -26.23
CA GLY A 94 -4.28 -0.19 -26.03
C GLY A 94 -4.16 1.32 -26.25
N MET A 95 -3.16 1.97 -25.63
CA MET A 95 -2.90 3.39 -25.83
C MET A 95 -2.61 3.74 -27.30
N TYR A 96 -1.75 2.95 -27.96
CA TYR A 96 -1.48 3.13 -29.39
C TYR A 96 -2.74 3.01 -30.25
N TYR A 97 -3.55 1.99 -30.00
CA TYR A 97 -4.78 1.74 -30.76
C TYR A 97 -5.75 2.93 -30.68
N TYR A 98 -5.96 3.48 -29.48
CA TYR A 98 -6.87 4.62 -29.28
C TYR A 98 -6.28 5.97 -29.74
N PHE A 99 -4.95 6.15 -29.64
CA PHE A 99 -4.27 7.42 -29.92
C PHE A 99 -3.28 7.32 -31.08
N GLN A 100 -3.56 6.48 -32.09
CA GLN A 100 -2.67 6.19 -33.21
C GLN A 100 -2.21 7.42 -34.01
N ASN A 101 -3.01 8.50 -34.02
CA ASN A 101 -2.66 9.75 -34.70
C ASN A 101 -1.63 10.57 -33.91
N GLU A 102 -1.50 10.29 -32.62
CA GLU A 102 -0.70 11.08 -31.68
C GLU A 102 0.55 10.33 -31.21
N ILE A 103 0.46 9.01 -31.09
CA ILE A 103 1.54 8.15 -30.64
C ILE A 103 2.19 7.47 -31.83
N ARG A 104 3.48 7.72 -32.01
CA ARG A 104 4.30 7.04 -33.01
C ARG A 104 4.50 5.58 -32.64
N ILE A 105 4.44 4.68 -33.62
CA ILE A 105 4.68 3.26 -33.38
C ILE A 105 6.11 3.02 -32.85
N GLU A 106 7.07 3.85 -33.24
CA GLU A 106 8.44 3.83 -32.72
C GLU A 106 8.49 4.06 -31.20
N THR A 107 7.61 4.92 -30.67
CA THR A 107 7.46 5.12 -29.22
C THR A 107 7.05 3.82 -28.53
N ILE A 108 6.13 3.06 -29.13
CA ILE A 108 5.69 1.75 -28.60
C ILE A 108 6.82 0.72 -28.64
N TRP A 109 7.56 0.65 -29.75
CA TRP A 109 8.71 -0.26 -29.86
C TRP A 109 9.79 0.06 -28.82
N ILE A 110 10.07 1.34 -28.58
CA ILE A 110 11.01 1.78 -27.55
C ILE A 110 10.53 1.36 -26.16
N LEU A 111 9.26 1.61 -25.82
CA LEU A 111 8.70 1.22 -24.52
C LEU A 111 8.73 -0.30 -24.32
N PHE A 112 8.34 -1.07 -25.34
CA PHE A 112 8.41 -2.53 -25.29
C PHE A 112 9.86 -3.01 -25.09
N ALA A 113 10.82 -2.43 -25.81
CA ALA A 113 12.23 -2.77 -25.66
C ALA A 113 12.74 -2.45 -24.25
N ILE A 114 12.39 -1.29 -23.69
CA ILE A 114 12.75 -0.91 -22.31
C ILE A 114 12.16 -1.92 -21.30
N SER A 115 10.86 -2.22 -21.40
CA SER A 115 10.21 -3.20 -20.51
C SER A 115 10.80 -4.59 -20.64
N ALA A 116 11.07 -5.06 -21.87
CA ALA A 116 11.68 -6.36 -22.12
C ALA A 116 13.12 -6.45 -21.59
N ILE A 117 13.93 -5.38 -21.76
CA ILE A 117 15.28 -5.32 -21.19
C ILE A 117 15.22 -5.34 -19.67
N ARG A 118 14.37 -4.51 -19.06
CA ARG A 118 14.17 -4.48 -17.60
C ARG A 118 13.78 -5.88 -17.07
N THR A 119 12.78 -6.50 -17.68
CA THR A 119 12.34 -7.86 -17.34
C THR A 119 13.47 -8.88 -17.51
N GLY A 120 14.23 -8.81 -18.61
CA GLY A 120 15.39 -9.67 -18.85
C GLY A 120 16.48 -9.51 -17.78
N VAL A 121 16.78 -8.29 -17.35
CA VAL A 121 17.74 -8.03 -16.25
C VAL A 121 17.26 -8.68 -14.96
N VAL A 122 15.98 -8.57 -14.60
CA VAL A 122 15.42 -9.23 -13.40
C VAL A 122 15.48 -10.75 -13.51
N MET A 123 15.17 -11.31 -14.69
CA MET A 123 15.31 -12.75 -14.95
C MET A 123 16.75 -13.22 -14.75
N LEU A 124 17.74 -12.47 -15.25
CA LEU A 124 19.17 -12.77 -15.08
C LEU A 124 19.64 -12.65 -13.61
N SER A 125 19.01 -11.77 -12.84
CA SER A 125 19.18 -11.67 -11.38
C SER A 125 18.44 -12.78 -10.60
N GLY A 126 17.96 -13.83 -11.27
CA GLY A 126 17.27 -14.94 -10.64
C GLY A 126 15.88 -14.57 -10.11
N GLY A 127 15.23 -13.57 -10.72
CA GLY A 127 13.92 -13.07 -10.31
C GLY A 127 13.97 -12.08 -9.16
N GLU A 128 15.15 -11.68 -8.72
CA GLU A 128 15.33 -10.68 -7.66
C GLU A 128 15.33 -9.27 -8.25
N ASP A 129 14.36 -8.45 -7.85
CA ASP A 129 14.26 -7.05 -8.25
C ASP A 129 14.47 -6.08 -7.06
N THR A 130 14.68 -4.81 -7.38
CA THR A 130 14.98 -3.76 -6.41
C THR A 130 13.80 -3.33 -5.54
N ASN A 131 12.58 -3.75 -5.88
CA ASN A 131 11.36 -3.46 -5.14
C ASN A 131 11.06 -4.53 -4.07
N HIS A 132 11.89 -5.58 -3.96
CA HIS A 132 11.76 -6.64 -2.96
C HIS A 132 13.01 -6.76 -2.10
N VAL A 133 13.21 -5.80 -1.21
CA VAL A 133 14.31 -5.82 -0.24
C VAL A 133 13.83 -6.45 1.07
N PRO A 134 14.50 -7.48 1.60
CA PRO A 134 14.16 -8.07 2.89
C PRO A 134 14.17 -7.03 4.02
N VAL A 135 13.14 -7.09 4.87
CA VAL A 135 12.91 -6.12 5.94
C VAL A 135 12.49 -6.82 7.23
N ASP A 136 13.07 -6.37 8.34
CA ASP A 136 12.66 -6.81 9.67
C ASP A 136 11.49 -5.97 10.22
N GLN A 137 11.43 -4.69 9.82
CA GLN A 137 10.34 -3.76 10.06
C GLN A 137 10.15 -2.86 8.84
N LEU A 138 8.90 -2.60 8.46
CA LEU A 138 8.53 -1.72 7.37
C LEU A 138 8.66 -0.25 7.75
N GLY A 139 9.14 0.55 6.81
CA GLY A 139 9.06 2.00 6.91
C GLY A 139 7.65 2.51 6.63
N VAL A 140 7.40 3.78 6.98
CA VAL A 140 6.17 4.47 6.60
C VAL A 140 6.29 4.88 5.13
N ASP A 141 5.24 4.63 4.37
CA ASP A 141 5.11 5.13 3.01
C ASP A 141 4.59 6.57 3.04
N GLN A 142 5.38 7.51 2.53
CA GLN A 142 5.11 8.96 2.61
C GLN A 142 4.85 9.60 1.24
N VAL A 143 5.05 8.87 0.14
CA VAL A 143 4.92 9.42 -1.20
C VAL A 143 3.48 9.24 -1.65
N PRO A 144 2.72 10.29 -1.99
CA PRO A 144 1.29 10.14 -2.26
C PRO A 144 1.02 9.44 -3.59
N LEU A 145 1.74 9.79 -4.66
CA LEU A 145 1.38 9.36 -6.01
C LEU A 145 2.10 8.08 -6.46
N PHE A 146 3.38 7.94 -6.14
CA PHE A 146 4.23 6.84 -6.63
C PHE A 146 4.36 5.72 -5.61
N VAL A 147 4.37 4.49 -6.11
CA VAL A 147 4.63 3.27 -5.34
C VAL A 147 6.08 3.28 -4.89
N THR A 148 6.27 3.21 -3.57
CA THR A 148 7.59 3.12 -2.94
C THR A 148 7.91 1.68 -2.57
N LEU A 149 9.16 1.41 -2.17
CA LEU A 149 9.54 0.12 -1.60
C LEU A 149 8.66 -0.27 -0.39
N ASN A 150 8.35 0.70 0.49
CA ASN A 150 7.48 0.44 1.64
C ASN A 150 6.04 0.14 1.21
N TYR A 151 5.53 0.83 0.19
CA TYR A 151 4.21 0.54 -0.37
C TYR A 151 4.13 -0.87 -0.97
N HIS A 152 5.12 -1.24 -1.75
CA HIS A 152 5.20 -2.57 -2.34
C HIS A 152 5.38 -3.66 -1.28
N ALA A 153 6.07 -3.35 -0.19
CA ALA A 153 6.15 -4.25 0.95
C ALA A 153 4.79 -4.39 1.68
N LEU A 154 4.03 -3.30 1.82
CA LEU A 154 2.66 -3.34 2.36
C LEU A 154 1.74 -4.23 1.53
N HIS A 155 1.93 -4.27 0.21
CA HIS A 155 1.26 -5.23 -0.65
C HIS A 155 1.53 -6.69 -0.24
N HIS A 156 2.78 -7.07 0.05
CA HIS A 156 3.06 -8.43 0.52
C HIS A 156 2.50 -8.72 1.93
N VAL A 157 2.35 -7.70 2.77
CA VAL A 157 1.77 -7.85 4.11
C VAL A 157 0.24 -7.92 4.06
N TYR A 158 -0.39 -7.08 3.23
CA TYR A 158 -1.84 -6.94 3.06
C TYR A 158 -2.19 -6.99 1.55
N PRO A 159 -2.09 -8.16 0.91
CA PRO A 159 -2.27 -8.31 -0.54
C PRO A 159 -3.65 -7.88 -1.05
N GLU A 160 -4.65 -7.91 -0.19
CA GLU A 160 -6.01 -7.47 -0.47
C GLU A 160 -6.25 -5.95 -0.36
N ALA A 161 -5.21 -5.16 -0.08
CA ALA A 161 -5.36 -3.73 0.23
C ALA A 161 -4.48 -2.80 -0.60
N TYR A 162 -3.40 -3.30 -1.22
CA TYR A 162 -2.45 -2.47 -1.96
C TYR A 162 -2.17 -3.17 -3.29
N TYR A 163 -2.45 -2.57 -4.44
CA TYR A 163 -2.35 -3.20 -5.76
C TYR A 163 -1.45 -2.45 -6.74
N GLY A 164 -1.30 -1.14 -6.56
CA GLY A 164 -0.51 -0.29 -7.44
C GLY A 164 0.93 -0.78 -7.63
N SER A 165 1.39 -0.77 -8.88
CA SER A 165 2.74 -1.23 -9.28
C SER A 165 3.73 -0.08 -9.54
N MET A 166 3.27 1.05 -10.07
CA MET A 166 4.10 2.26 -10.30
C MET A 166 3.49 3.49 -9.65
N VAL A 167 2.19 3.70 -9.83
CA VAL A 167 1.42 4.80 -9.25
C VAL A 167 0.26 4.23 -8.45
N LYS A 168 -0.23 4.99 -7.47
CA LYS A 168 -1.33 4.57 -6.58
C LYS A 168 -2.72 4.94 -7.10
N LEU A 169 -2.79 5.40 -8.34
CA LEU A 169 -4.02 5.90 -8.93
C LEU A 169 -5.11 4.83 -8.99
N PHE A 170 -4.77 3.58 -9.33
CA PHE A 170 -5.74 2.48 -9.34
C PHE A 170 -6.37 2.31 -7.96
N ASP A 171 -5.54 2.22 -6.93
CA ASP A 171 -5.96 2.02 -5.55
C ASP A 171 -6.81 3.19 -5.04
N TRP A 172 -6.47 4.43 -5.40
CA TRP A 172 -7.30 5.60 -5.08
C TRP A 172 -8.70 5.51 -5.68
N VAL A 173 -8.81 5.06 -6.94
CA VAL A 173 -10.09 4.96 -7.65
C VAL A 173 -10.99 3.90 -7.03
N ILE A 174 -10.42 2.76 -6.61
CA ILE A 174 -11.20 1.68 -6.00
C ILE A 174 -11.37 1.83 -4.49
N GLY A 175 -10.79 2.87 -3.89
CA GLY A 175 -10.82 3.09 -2.44
C GLY A 175 -10.03 2.02 -1.67
N ALA A 176 -8.86 1.63 -2.16
CA ALA A 176 -7.91 0.74 -1.49
C ALA A 176 -6.80 1.56 -0.80
N SER A 177 -5.59 1.01 -0.66
CA SER A 177 -4.43 1.58 0.06
C SER A 177 -4.60 1.72 1.57
N TYR A 178 -5.43 0.88 2.20
CA TYR A 178 -5.55 0.81 3.66
C TYR A 178 -5.88 -0.61 4.13
N SER A 179 -5.48 -0.98 5.35
CA SER A 179 -5.71 -2.33 5.88
C SER A 179 -6.34 -2.33 7.28
N LEU A 180 -7.67 -2.24 7.33
CA LEU A 180 -8.45 -2.43 8.57
C LEU A 180 -8.83 -3.88 8.84
N LYS A 181 -8.98 -4.68 7.78
CA LYS A 181 -9.35 -6.09 7.90
C LYS A 181 -8.31 -6.85 8.72
N GLY A 182 -8.76 -7.62 9.71
CA GLY A 182 -7.86 -8.36 10.59
C GLY A 182 -7.32 -7.55 11.78
N LYS A 183 -7.55 -6.22 11.82
CA LYS A 183 -7.01 -5.33 12.85
C LYS A 183 -7.92 -5.21 14.06
N ARG A 184 -7.30 -4.99 15.22
CA ARG A 184 -7.95 -4.61 16.47
C ARG A 184 -7.69 -3.13 16.72
N VAL A 185 -8.74 -2.34 16.91
CA VAL A 185 -8.65 -0.88 17.05
C VAL A 185 -9.13 -0.46 18.43
N LEU A 186 -8.36 0.38 19.13
CA LEU A 186 -8.79 0.98 20.39
C LEU A 186 -9.11 2.45 20.18
N VAL A 187 -10.28 2.89 20.63
CA VAL A 187 -10.77 4.25 20.45
C VAL A 187 -11.03 4.88 21.81
N THR A 188 -10.30 5.94 22.13
CA THR A 188 -10.59 6.80 23.28
C THR A 188 -11.71 7.80 22.95
N GLY A 189 -12.41 8.32 23.96
CA GLY A 189 -13.53 9.22 23.69
C GLY A 189 -14.70 8.52 23.00
N ALA A 190 -14.86 7.22 23.25
CA ALA A 190 -15.80 6.33 22.59
C ALA A 190 -17.27 6.78 22.64
N SER A 191 -17.66 7.50 23.70
CA SER A 191 -19.01 8.08 23.85
C SER A 191 -19.15 9.50 23.26
N GLY A 192 -18.06 10.07 22.71
CA GLY A 192 -18.04 11.42 22.16
C GLY A 192 -18.66 11.54 20.78
N ALA A 193 -18.92 12.77 20.35
CA ALA A 193 -19.53 13.07 19.05
C ALA A 193 -18.71 12.59 17.85
N PHE A 194 -17.39 12.43 18.00
CA PHE A 194 -16.52 11.83 16.99
C PHE A 194 -16.26 10.34 17.24
N GLY A 195 -15.86 9.96 18.46
CA GLY A 195 -15.48 8.59 18.79
C GLY A 195 -16.61 7.58 18.60
N GLY A 196 -17.85 7.91 18.97
CA GLY A 196 -19.00 7.01 18.83
C GLY A 196 -19.31 6.66 17.37
N PRO A 197 -19.51 7.65 16.48
CA PRO A 197 -19.66 7.39 15.05
C PRO A 197 -18.44 6.71 14.41
N MET A 198 -17.22 7.08 14.82
CA MET A 198 -15.99 6.44 14.32
C MET A 198 -15.95 4.95 14.63
N ILE A 199 -16.31 4.54 15.86
CA ILE A 199 -16.42 3.12 16.24
C ILE A 199 -17.36 2.38 15.29
N LYS A 200 -18.55 2.93 15.02
CA LYS A 200 -19.53 2.31 14.11
C LYS A 200 -19.03 2.14 12.68
N ILE A 201 -18.12 3.01 12.22
CA ILE A 201 -17.49 2.89 10.90
C ILE A 201 -16.43 1.78 10.94
N LEU A 202 -15.55 1.82 11.95
CA LEU A 202 -14.48 0.83 12.11
C LEU A 202 -15.00 -0.59 12.28
N GLU A 203 -16.10 -0.78 13.01
CA GLU A 203 -16.75 -2.09 13.24
C GLU A 203 -17.20 -2.78 11.94
N LYS A 204 -17.32 -2.06 10.83
CA LYS A 204 -17.68 -2.65 9.54
C LYS A 204 -16.55 -3.48 8.92
N GLU A 205 -15.30 -3.21 9.29
CA GLU A 205 -14.13 -3.78 8.62
C GLU A 205 -13.07 -4.33 9.56
N ALA A 206 -12.87 -3.71 10.73
CA ALA A 206 -11.95 -4.18 11.75
C ALA A 206 -12.46 -5.49 12.39
N THR A 207 -11.52 -6.33 12.84
CA THR A 207 -11.86 -7.55 13.58
C THR A 207 -12.49 -7.23 14.92
N GLN A 208 -12.01 -6.19 15.58
CA GLN A 208 -12.49 -5.76 16.89
C GLN A 208 -12.28 -4.27 17.06
N VAL A 209 -13.25 -3.59 17.67
CA VAL A 209 -13.13 -2.19 18.07
C VAL A 209 -13.42 -2.10 19.57
N ILE A 210 -12.51 -1.48 20.31
CA ILE A 210 -12.57 -1.36 21.77
C ILE A 210 -12.71 0.13 22.11
N GLY A 211 -13.89 0.53 22.58
CA GLY A 211 -14.13 1.88 23.07
C GLY A 211 -13.74 2.02 24.54
N VAL A 212 -12.84 2.95 24.87
CA VAL A 212 -12.42 3.24 26.25
C VAL A 212 -12.86 4.62 26.72
N HIS A 213 -13.17 4.73 28.01
CA HIS A 213 -13.76 5.91 28.63
C HIS A 213 -12.89 6.46 29.77
N TYR A 214 -12.74 7.77 29.78
CA TYR A 214 -12.08 8.49 30.87
C TYR A 214 -12.91 8.36 32.16
N GLY A 215 -12.23 8.11 33.29
CA GLY A 215 -12.85 7.92 34.60
C GLY A 215 -13.22 6.47 34.94
N SER A 216 -13.28 5.56 33.96
CA SER A 216 -13.50 4.12 34.19
C SER A 216 -12.32 3.26 33.75
N ASP A 217 -11.83 3.49 32.54
CA ASP A 217 -10.78 2.68 31.91
C ASP A 217 -9.40 3.32 32.10
N TRP A 218 -9.36 4.63 32.26
CA TRP A 218 -8.14 5.39 32.52
C TRP A 218 -8.43 6.76 33.14
N THR A 219 -7.43 7.35 33.78
CA THR A 219 -7.45 8.71 34.32
C THR A 219 -6.15 9.43 33.98
N TYR A 220 -5.97 10.70 34.37
CA TYR A 220 -4.70 11.39 34.11
C TYR A 220 -3.56 10.83 34.96
N GLU A 221 -3.88 10.14 36.04
CA GLU A 221 -2.94 9.59 37.02
C GLU A 221 -2.73 8.07 36.83
N ASP A 222 -3.63 7.37 36.12
CA ASP A 222 -3.59 5.92 35.94
C ASP A 222 -3.97 5.48 34.52
N TYR A 223 -2.99 4.88 33.82
CA TYR A 223 -3.10 4.30 32.48
C TYR A 223 -2.88 2.77 32.48
N SER A 224 -2.82 2.13 33.65
CA SER A 224 -2.43 0.72 33.80
C SER A 224 -3.29 -0.24 32.96
N LYS A 225 -4.61 -0.09 33.01
CA LYS A 225 -5.57 -0.87 32.23
C LYS A 225 -5.39 -0.71 30.71
N LEU A 226 -5.03 0.49 30.25
CA LEU A 226 -4.73 0.71 28.83
C LEU A 226 -3.47 -0.05 28.40
N GLY A 227 -2.47 -0.14 29.27
CA GLY A 227 -1.27 -0.94 29.02
C GLY A 227 -1.58 -2.41 28.74
N GLU A 228 -2.54 -3.00 29.46
CA GLU A 228 -2.99 -4.38 29.21
C GLU A 228 -3.64 -4.49 27.83
N LEU A 229 -4.57 -3.59 27.49
CA LEU A 229 -5.28 -3.57 26.21
C LEU A 229 -4.34 -3.34 25.01
N PHE A 230 -3.30 -2.51 25.18
CA PHE A 230 -2.36 -2.17 24.11
C PHE A 230 -1.54 -3.35 23.60
N ASN A 231 -1.37 -4.43 24.37
CA ASN A 231 -0.72 -5.63 23.88
C ASN A 231 -1.41 -6.19 22.63
N ASP A 232 -2.73 -6.07 22.62
CA ASP A 232 -3.61 -6.70 21.66
C ASP A 232 -4.17 -5.73 20.61
N VAL A 233 -3.85 -4.45 20.67
CA VAL A 233 -4.40 -3.47 19.73
C VAL A 233 -3.42 -3.20 18.59
N ASP A 234 -3.86 -3.13 17.35
CA ASP A 234 -3.02 -2.76 16.21
C ASP A 234 -3.01 -1.25 15.95
N ILE A 235 -4.16 -0.59 16.15
CA ILE A 235 -4.37 0.83 15.85
C ILE A 235 -4.93 1.54 17.08
N LEU A 236 -4.29 2.64 17.49
CA LEU A 236 -4.74 3.51 18.58
C LEU A 236 -5.40 4.77 18.01
N VAL A 237 -6.68 5.00 18.32
CA VAL A 237 -7.42 6.21 17.95
C VAL A 237 -7.60 7.11 19.18
N LEU A 238 -6.97 8.27 19.14
CA LEU A 238 -7.06 9.33 20.14
C LEU A 238 -8.14 10.33 19.73
N ALA A 239 -9.32 10.16 20.32
CA ALA A 239 -10.52 10.94 20.03
C ALA A 239 -11.20 11.50 21.29
N HIS A 240 -10.52 11.42 22.45
CA HIS A 240 -10.93 12.11 23.66
C HIS A 240 -10.46 13.58 23.63
N GLY A 241 -11.10 14.42 24.45
CA GLY A 241 -10.66 15.78 24.63
C GLY A 241 -11.60 16.60 25.52
N SER A 242 -11.14 17.78 25.93
CA SER A 242 -11.90 18.75 26.69
C SER A 242 -11.72 20.15 26.10
N LYS A 243 -12.80 20.94 26.09
CA LYS A 243 -12.78 22.34 25.64
C LYS A 243 -12.61 23.35 26.78
N VAL A 244 -12.73 22.91 28.03
CA VAL A 244 -12.85 23.80 29.19
C VAL A 244 -11.83 23.47 30.26
N LYS A 245 -12.18 22.59 31.20
CA LYS A 245 -11.32 22.18 32.30
C LYS A 245 -10.31 21.15 31.79
N ASP A 246 -9.06 21.29 32.24
CA ASP A 246 -7.99 20.34 31.95
C ASP A 246 -7.73 20.16 30.43
N ALA A 247 -8.03 21.17 29.61
CA ALA A 247 -7.90 21.07 28.14
C ALA A 247 -6.50 20.65 27.69
N MET A 248 -5.44 21.19 28.30
CA MET A 248 -4.06 20.77 28.01
C MET A 248 -3.80 19.32 28.39
N LYS A 249 -4.27 18.89 29.57
CA LYS A 249 -4.12 17.49 30.01
C LYS A 249 -4.89 16.53 29.10
N ALA A 250 -6.10 16.90 28.69
CA ALA A 250 -7.00 16.10 27.88
C ALA A 250 -6.57 16.01 26.40
N ASN A 251 -6.06 17.11 25.83
CA ASN A 251 -5.83 17.22 24.39
C ASN A 251 -4.35 17.05 24.00
N CYS A 252 -3.43 17.14 24.98
CA CYS A 252 -1.98 17.06 24.75
C CYS A 252 -1.30 16.03 25.65
N ASP A 253 -1.30 16.23 26.97
CA ASP A 253 -0.45 15.42 27.88
C ASP A 253 -0.86 13.94 27.87
N SER A 254 -2.16 13.67 27.92
CA SER A 254 -2.70 12.30 27.81
C SER A 254 -2.46 11.68 26.44
N PHE A 255 -2.53 12.44 25.34
CA PHE A 255 -2.21 11.95 24.00
C PHE A 255 -0.75 11.49 23.93
N VAL A 256 0.18 12.34 24.36
CA VAL A 256 1.61 12.01 24.40
C VAL A 256 1.87 10.80 25.28
N THR A 257 1.26 10.76 26.47
CA THR A 257 1.42 9.64 27.42
C THR A 257 0.93 8.31 26.82
N MET A 258 -0.25 8.30 26.20
CA MET A 258 -0.79 7.09 25.56
C MET A 258 0.03 6.66 24.35
N ILE A 259 0.51 7.60 23.53
CA ILE A 259 1.38 7.32 22.37
C ILE A 259 2.67 6.66 22.82
N GLU A 260 3.34 7.23 23.81
CA GLU A 260 4.61 6.69 24.30
C GLU A 260 4.43 5.32 24.97
N LEU A 261 3.33 5.13 25.73
CA LEU A 261 3.00 3.83 26.30
C LEU A 261 2.73 2.78 25.21
N PHE A 262 1.92 3.12 24.20
CA PHE A 262 1.60 2.24 23.08
C PHE A 262 2.86 1.88 22.28
N LYS A 263 3.69 2.87 21.93
CA LYS A 263 4.97 2.66 21.25
C LYS A 263 5.90 1.75 22.05
N LYS A 264 6.05 1.98 23.36
CA LYS A 264 6.91 1.17 24.22
C LYS A 264 6.48 -0.30 24.23
N ILE A 265 5.18 -0.56 24.38
CA ILE A 265 4.63 -1.91 24.38
C ILE A 265 4.87 -2.58 23.02
N LYS A 266 4.58 -1.88 21.92
CA LYS A 266 4.77 -2.43 20.58
C LYS A 266 6.23 -2.64 20.20
N GLN A 267 7.15 -1.77 20.60
CA GLN A 267 8.57 -1.97 20.37
C GLN A 267 9.08 -3.29 20.98
N GLY A 268 8.58 -3.66 22.16
CA GLY A 268 8.87 -4.95 22.79
C GLY A 268 8.43 -6.17 21.96
N GLN A 269 7.41 -6.01 21.11
CA GLN A 269 6.86 -7.06 20.25
C GLN A 269 7.59 -7.19 18.91
N LYS A 270 8.45 -6.23 18.54
CA LYS A 270 9.15 -6.16 17.23
C LYS A 270 8.20 -6.41 16.03
N PRO A 271 7.13 -5.62 15.88
CA PRO A 271 6.14 -5.83 14.84
C PRO A 271 6.73 -5.52 13.46
N LEU A 272 6.28 -6.27 12.46
CA LEU A 272 6.68 -6.04 11.06
C LEU A 272 6.21 -4.67 10.56
N VAL A 273 5.03 -4.22 10.97
CA VAL A 273 4.49 -2.89 10.63
C VAL A 273 4.61 -1.99 11.85
N PRO A 274 5.00 -0.71 11.68
CA PRO A 274 5.04 0.24 12.79
C PRO A 274 3.68 0.38 13.50
N PRO A 275 3.68 0.73 14.80
CA PRO A 275 2.45 1.05 15.51
C PRO A 275 1.72 2.21 14.84
N GLU A 276 0.41 2.06 14.68
CA GLU A 276 -0.42 3.06 14.01
C GLU A 276 -1.23 3.86 15.04
N VAL A 277 -1.15 5.18 14.97
CA VAL A 277 -1.89 6.10 15.84
C VAL A 277 -2.61 7.13 15.00
N TRP A 278 -3.92 7.27 15.23
CA TRP A 278 -4.75 8.32 14.65
C TRP A 278 -5.16 9.26 15.76
N ALA A 279 -4.83 10.54 15.64
CA ALA A 279 -5.16 11.52 16.66
C ALA A 279 -6.01 12.64 16.07
N VAL A 280 -7.12 12.94 16.73
CA VAL A 280 -7.97 14.10 16.43
C VAL A 280 -7.94 15.01 17.64
N GLY A 281 -7.14 16.07 17.54
CA GLY A 281 -7.05 17.10 18.57
C GLY A 281 -8.13 18.18 18.40
N SER A 282 -8.52 18.79 19.52
CA SER A 282 -9.21 20.08 19.49
C SER A 282 -8.18 21.17 19.74
N GLU A 283 -8.05 22.11 18.81
CA GLU A 283 -7.31 23.34 19.06
C GLU A 283 -8.02 24.15 20.16
N ILE A 284 -7.24 24.72 21.07
CA ILE A 284 -7.74 25.76 21.98
C ILE A 284 -7.72 27.04 21.14
N GLY A 285 -8.86 27.42 20.58
CA GLY A 285 -9.01 28.75 19.98
C GLY A 285 -8.84 29.78 21.08
N THR A 286 -7.71 30.49 21.09
CA THR A 286 -7.52 31.69 21.93
C THR A 286 -8.41 32.82 21.48
#